data_AF-A0AAD3MHJ6-F1
#
_entry.id   AF-A0AAD3MHJ6-F1
#
_cell.length_a   1.000
_cell.length_b   1.000
_cell.length_c   1.000
_cell.angle_alpha   90.00
_cell.angle_beta   90.00
_cell.angle_gamma   90.00
#
_symmetry.space_group_name_H-M   'P 1'
#
loop_
_entity.id
_entity.type
_entity.pdbx_description
1 polymer ?
#
loop_
_entity_poly.entity_id
_entity_poly.type
_entity_poly.pdbx_seq_one_letter_code
_entity_poly.pdbx_strand_id
1 'polypeptide(L)'
;MGAHGWSSARLGFVVCGYLAFFCGEIIPGAEAGCRERESPNCCTGRNNECFEYTKRKTVCYCDTYCQKTRDCCEDYQRVCQISEVAKILPDSFKRNFKDPWRRPHMLMKEEKASYCVYLRVKQASAACKLKLWSAQLVRERLVCAECQSDAMSKSDRCGGDGLESTRTFWSAASVPGCHGSWVRESSSEGCRCPPYSVLFV
;
A
#
# COMPACT_ATOMS: atom_id res chain seq x y z
N MET A 1 59.30 -40.18 10.19
CA MET A 1 58.73 -40.11 11.55
C MET A 1 58.09 -38.73 11.76
N GLY A 2 56.78 -38.61 11.53
CA GLY A 2 55.95 -37.63 12.26
C GLY A 2 55.47 -38.27 13.57
N ALA A 3 54.74 -37.65 14.48
CA ALA A 3 54.27 -36.28 14.68
C ALA A 3 53.61 -36.22 16.08
N HIS A 4 53.34 -35.00 16.56
CA HIS A 4 52.35 -34.58 17.58
C HIS A 4 52.60 -34.83 19.08
N GLY A 5 52.38 -33.75 19.84
CA GLY A 5 52.07 -33.74 21.27
C GLY A 5 51.60 -32.35 21.71
N TRP A 6 50.31 -32.21 22.00
CA TRP A 6 49.56 -30.98 22.28
C TRP A 6 49.33 -30.81 23.80
N SER A 7 49.27 -29.55 24.25
CA SER A 7 48.35 -29.02 25.30
C SER A 7 48.85 -28.85 26.74
N SER A 8 48.86 -27.60 27.23
CA SER A 8 47.81 -27.05 28.13
C SER A 8 48.30 -25.93 29.06
N ALA A 9 47.49 -24.86 29.11
CA ALA A 9 47.22 -23.99 30.27
C ALA A 9 48.30 -23.01 30.80
N ARG A 10 48.19 -21.75 30.38
CA ARG A 10 48.26 -20.56 31.26
C ARG A 10 47.25 -19.53 30.73
N LEU A 11 45.97 -19.60 31.12
CA LEU A 11 45.43 -18.93 32.32
C LEU A 11 45.82 -17.45 32.32
N GLY A 12 44.99 -16.57 31.73
CA GLY A 12 45.28 -15.13 31.81
C GLY A 12 44.46 -14.11 31.02
N PHE A 13 43.64 -14.49 30.03
CA PHE A 13 42.84 -13.48 29.29
C PHE A 13 41.41 -13.95 28.97
N VAL A 14 40.78 -14.63 29.93
CA VAL A 14 39.37 -15.03 29.87
C VAL A 14 38.41 -13.89 30.24
N VAL A 15 38.87 -12.71 30.68
CA VAL A 15 37.96 -11.75 31.34
C VAL A 15 37.64 -10.46 30.55
N CYS A 16 38.31 -10.14 29.43
CA CYS A 16 38.01 -8.88 28.71
C CYS A 16 37.40 -9.04 27.30
N GLY A 17 37.45 -10.24 26.71
CA GLY A 17 36.94 -10.47 25.35
C GLY A 17 35.46 -10.83 25.26
N TYR A 18 34.87 -11.39 26.32
CA TYR A 18 33.51 -11.93 26.26
C TYR A 18 32.39 -10.90 26.50
N LEU A 19 32.70 -9.71 27.02
CA LEU A 19 31.72 -8.62 27.13
C LEU A 19 31.62 -7.74 25.87
N ALA A 20 32.54 -7.91 24.90
CA ALA A 20 32.48 -7.21 23.62
C ALA A 20 31.78 -8.04 22.52
N PHE A 21 31.25 -9.23 22.83
CA PHE A 21 30.62 -10.10 21.85
C PHE A 21 29.08 -10.11 21.87
N PHE A 22 28.45 -9.39 22.82
CA PHE A 22 26.99 -9.32 22.96
C PHE A 22 26.36 -7.94 22.74
N CYS A 23 27.13 -6.94 22.32
CA CYS A 23 26.60 -5.62 21.94
C CYS A 23 27.13 -5.13 20.59
N GLY A 24 27.44 -6.06 19.68
CA GLY A 24 27.47 -5.77 18.24
C GLY A 24 26.04 -5.56 17.74
N GLU A 25 25.44 -4.46 18.18
CA GLU A 25 24.45 -3.67 17.47
C GLU A 25 23.82 -4.34 16.25
N ILE A 26 22.73 -5.09 16.48
CA ILE A 26 21.59 -4.97 15.57
C ILE A 26 21.00 -3.60 15.88
N ILE A 27 21.65 -2.52 15.44
CA ILE A 27 20.91 -1.30 15.16
C ILE A 27 20.08 -1.71 13.94
N PRO A 28 18.74 -1.85 14.03
CA PRO A 28 17.95 -1.78 12.82
C PRO A 28 18.24 -0.39 12.27
N GLY A 29 19.09 -0.29 11.25
CA GLY A 29 19.31 0.97 10.56
C GLY A 29 17.92 1.42 10.15
N ALA A 30 17.41 2.46 10.80
CA ALA A 30 16.08 2.99 10.55
C ALA A 30 15.99 3.17 9.04
N GLU A 31 15.15 2.37 8.40
CA GLU A 31 14.99 2.43 6.96
C GLU A 31 14.22 3.72 6.67
N ALA A 32 14.95 4.82 6.59
CA ALA A 32 14.40 6.13 6.27
C ALA A 32 13.73 6.03 4.89
N GLY A 33 12.40 6.20 4.90
CA GLY A 33 11.54 5.97 3.75
C GLY A 33 10.18 6.61 3.98
N CYS A 34 9.36 6.66 2.94
CA CYS A 34 8.02 7.21 2.98
C CYS A 34 7.12 6.55 4.05
N ARG A 35 7.43 5.34 4.53
CA ARG A 35 6.62 4.54 5.49
C ARG A 35 6.56 5.14 6.89
N GLU A 36 7.68 5.59 7.45
CA GLU A 36 7.77 6.05 8.84
C GLU A 36 7.62 7.56 8.88
N ARG A 37 6.40 8.06 9.09
CA ARG A 37 6.11 9.50 9.06
C ARG A 37 5.20 9.97 10.17
N GLU A 38 5.53 11.15 10.70
CA GLU A 38 4.64 11.95 11.53
C GLU A 38 3.60 12.76 10.71
N SER A 39 3.86 13.03 9.42
CA SER A 39 3.01 13.90 8.60
C SER A 39 2.06 13.13 7.67
N PRO A 40 0.72 13.27 7.82
CA PRO A 40 -0.27 12.52 7.06
C PRO A 40 -0.48 12.97 5.59
N ASN A 41 0.05 14.12 5.16
CA ASN A 41 -0.30 14.76 3.87
C ASN A 41 0.73 14.57 2.75
N CYS A 42 1.67 13.66 2.94
CA CYS A 42 2.93 13.65 2.23
C CYS A 42 2.85 12.96 0.85
N CYS A 43 2.02 11.91 0.72
CA CYS A 43 1.85 11.14 -0.52
C CYS A 43 0.88 11.78 -1.54
N THR A 44 0.35 12.96 -1.24
CA THR A 44 -0.66 13.63 -2.07
C THR A 44 -0.18 14.99 -2.56
N GLY A 45 -0.35 15.27 -3.85
CA GLY A 45 0.02 16.56 -4.43
C GLY A 45 1.53 16.77 -4.53
N ARG A 46 1.95 18.02 -4.73
CA ARG A 46 3.36 18.43 -4.72
C ARG A 46 3.67 19.04 -3.36
N ASN A 47 4.65 18.48 -2.66
CA ASN A 47 5.03 18.94 -1.32
C ASN A 47 6.53 18.76 -1.12
N ASN A 48 7.29 19.85 -1.29
CA ASN A 48 8.74 19.82 -1.16
C ASN A 48 9.20 19.65 0.31
N GLU A 49 8.31 19.80 1.29
CA GLU A 49 8.60 19.48 2.70
C GLU A 49 8.56 17.97 2.94
N CYS A 50 8.02 17.20 2.00
CA CYS A 50 7.88 15.76 2.05
C CYS A 50 9.13 15.03 1.53
N PHE A 51 10.26 15.23 2.19
CA PHE A 51 11.54 14.64 1.79
C PHE A 51 12.13 13.76 2.89
N GLU A 52 13.05 12.88 2.48
CA GLU A 52 13.81 12.01 3.36
C GLU A 52 15.25 11.86 2.83
N TYR A 53 16.17 11.39 3.67
CA TYR A 53 17.54 11.08 3.25
C TYR A 53 17.72 9.59 2.95
N THR A 54 18.27 9.27 1.78
CA THR A 54 18.65 7.90 1.46
C THR A 54 19.82 7.43 2.32
N LYS A 55 20.12 6.11 2.28
CA LYS A 55 21.33 5.52 2.87
C LYS A 55 22.63 6.21 2.41
N ARG A 56 22.61 6.87 1.23
CA ARG A 56 23.75 7.63 0.67
C ARG A 56 23.74 9.12 1.04
N LYS A 57 22.86 9.55 1.95
CA LYS A 57 22.62 10.95 2.32
C LYS A 57 22.17 11.84 1.17
N THR A 58 21.57 11.27 0.12
CA THR A 58 20.93 12.06 -0.94
C THR A 58 19.49 12.33 -0.57
N VAL A 59 18.96 13.48 -0.96
CA VAL A 59 17.55 13.81 -0.75
C VAL A 59 16.70 12.98 -1.70
N CYS A 60 15.60 12.43 -1.19
CA CYS A 60 14.53 11.83 -1.97
C CYS A 60 13.19 12.39 -1.50
N TYR A 61 12.18 12.36 -2.36
CA TYR A 61 10.85 12.90 -2.07
C TYR A 61 9.80 11.79 -2.08
N CYS A 62 8.69 12.05 -1.39
CA CYS A 62 7.54 11.16 -1.46
C CYS A 62 6.24 11.87 -1.75
N ASP A 63 6.30 13.00 -2.44
CA ASP A 63 5.14 13.62 -3.05
C ASP A 63 4.86 13.01 -4.44
N THR A 64 3.74 13.37 -5.06
CA THR A 64 3.36 12.83 -6.38
C THR A 64 4.23 13.36 -7.53
N TYR A 65 4.93 14.48 -7.32
CA TYR A 65 5.79 15.12 -8.32
C TYR A 65 7.14 14.40 -8.46
N CYS A 66 7.59 13.66 -7.44
CA CYS A 66 8.86 12.94 -7.45
C CYS A 66 9.04 12.01 -8.66
N GLN A 67 7.94 11.47 -9.21
CA GLN A 67 7.97 10.60 -10.39
C GLN A 67 8.41 11.35 -11.65
N LYS A 68 8.06 12.63 -11.74
CA LYS A 68 8.38 13.49 -12.87
C LYS A 68 9.85 13.94 -12.82
N THR A 69 10.35 14.20 -11.62
CA THR A 69 11.74 14.60 -11.35
C THR A 69 12.70 13.42 -11.19
N ARG A 70 12.17 12.20 -10.99
CA ARG A 70 12.90 10.94 -10.77
C ARG A 70 13.76 10.93 -9.50
N ASP A 71 13.25 11.53 -8.44
CA ASP A 71 13.87 11.65 -7.12
C ASP A 71 13.00 11.03 -6.02
N CYS A 72 12.12 10.09 -6.37
CA CYS A 72 11.32 9.35 -5.39
C CYS A 72 12.18 8.52 -4.45
N CYS A 73 11.77 8.42 -3.17
CA CYS A 73 12.38 7.49 -2.24
C CYS A 73 12.14 6.03 -2.67
N GLU A 74 13.02 5.13 -2.21
CA GLU A 74 13.03 3.73 -2.63
C GLU A 74 11.72 2.99 -2.32
N ASP A 75 11.06 3.33 -1.22
CA ASP A 75 9.78 2.75 -0.80
C ASP A 75 8.56 3.55 -1.29
N TYR A 76 8.75 4.63 -2.05
CA TYR A 76 7.67 5.51 -2.52
C TYR A 76 6.56 4.76 -3.26
N GLN A 77 6.91 3.84 -4.17
CA GLN A 77 5.90 3.06 -4.88
C GLN A 77 5.09 2.19 -3.91
N ARG A 78 5.76 1.57 -2.94
CA ARG A 78 5.10 0.70 -1.94
C ARG A 78 4.25 1.47 -0.94
N VAL A 79 4.59 2.71 -0.67
CA VAL A 79 3.91 3.52 0.34
C VAL A 79 2.90 4.45 -0.32
N CYS A 80 3.35 5.32 -1.21
CA CYS A 80 2.56 6.43 -1.72
C CYS A 80 1.74 6.11 -2.97
N GLN A 81 2.20 5.24 -3.87
CA GLN A 81 1.36 4.77 -4.99
C GLN A 81 0.29 3.77 -4.52
N ILE A 82 0.47 3.16 -3.35
CA ILE A 82 -0.46 2.19 -2.75
C ILE A 82 -1.38 2.86 -1.73
N SER A 83 -0.99 4.01 -1.18
CA SER A 83 -1.82 4.84 -0.31
C SER A 83 -2.81 5.75 -1.05
N GLU A 84 -2.98 5.59 -2.37
CA GLU A 84 -4.06 6.29 -3.07
C GLU A 84 -5.40 5.97 -2.39
N VAL A 85 -6.17 7.01 -2.10
CA VAL A 85 -7.49 6.83 -1.48
C VAL A 85 -8.38 6.13 -2.48
N ALA A 86 -8.73 4.88 -2.20
CA ALA A 86 -9.65 4.12 -3.04
C ALA A 86 -10.97 4.85 -3.15
N LYS A 87 -11.47 5.04 -4.36
CA LYS A 87 -12.84 5.47 -4.58
C LYS A 87 -13.69 4.25 -4.84
N ILE A 88 -14.83 4.17 -4.17
CA ILE A 88 -15.74 3.04 -4.31
C ILE A 88 -17.17 3.46 -4.64
N LEU A 89 -17.84 2.58 -5.37
CA LEU A 89 -19.27 2.60 -5.64
C LEU A 89 -19.89 1.24 -5.25
N PRO A 90 -21.22 1.17 -5.04
CA PRO A 90 -21.88 -0.11 -4.83
C PRO A 90 -21.78 -0.99 -6.08
N ASP A 91 -21.76 -2.31 -5.88
CA ASP A 91 -21.81 -3.34 -6.93
C ASP A 91 -22.94 -3.16 -7.96
N SER A 92 -24.07 -2.60 -7.55
CA SER A 92 -25.20 -2.25 -8.45
C SER A 92 -24.88 -1.16 -9.48
N PHE A 93 -23.75 -0.45 -9.36
CA PHE A 93 -23.38 0.60 -10.30
C PHE A 93 -22.89 0.02 -11.64
N LYS A 94 -23.59 0.38 -12.73
CA LYS A 94 -23.24 -0.08 -14.09
C LYS A 94 -22.21 0.86 -14.73
N ARG A 95 -21.01 0.35 -15.02
CA ARG A 95 -19.96 1.07 -15.78
C ARG A 95 -20.17 1.15 -17.30
N ASN A 96 -21.31 0.70 -17.81
CA ASN A 96 -21.55 0.49 -19.24
C ASN A 96 -21.72 1.78 -20.07
N PHE A 97 -20.99 2.86 -19.76
CA PHE A 97 -20.92 4.02 -20.63
C PHE A 97 -19.82 3.80 -21.68
N LYS A 98 -20.16 3.05 -22.74
CA LYS A 98 -19.45 3.17 -24.02
C LYS A 98 -19.70 4.58 -24.51
N ASP A 99 -18.75 5.48 -24.27
CA ASP A 99 -18.81 6.86 -24.73
C ASP A 99 -19.06 6.89 -26.25
N PRO A 100 -20.25 7.34 -26.70
CA PRO A 100 -20.59 7.37 -28.13
C PRO A 100 -19.67 8.28 -28.95
N TRP A 101 -18.96 9.20 -28.29
CA TRP A 101 -18.04 10.15 -28.90
C TRP A 101 -16.57 9.66 -28.89
N ARG A 102 -16.28 8.46 -28.36
CA ARG A 102 -14.95 7.86 -28.48
C ARG A 102 -14.66 7.58 -29.96
N ARG A 103 -13.66 8.29 -30.50
CA ARG A 103 -13.19 8.10 -31.87
C ARG A 103 -12.51 6.73 -32.02
N PRO A 104 -12.78 5.95 -33.08
CA PRO A 104 -12.22 4.60 -33.29
C PRO A 104 -10.69 4.51 -33.30
N HIS A 105 -9.97 5.61 -33.53
CA HIS A 105 -8.50 5.64 -33.58
C HIS A 105 -7.82 5.93 -32.23
N MET A 106 -8.58 6.22 -31.17
CA MET A 106 -8.01 6.16 -29.82
C MET A 106 -7.92 4.69 -29.45
N LEU A 107 -6.70 4.13 -29.51
CA LEU A 107 -6.36 2.76 -29.08
C LEU A 107 -7.28 2.34 -27.95
N MET A 108 -8.15 1.36 -28.21
CA MET A 108 -8.95 0.75 -27.15
C MET A 108 -7.96 0.33 -26.07
N LYS A 109 -8.11 0.91 -24.87
CA LYS A 109 -7.32 0.50 -23.71
C LYS A 109 -7.46 -1.01 -23.62
N GLU A 110 -6.34 -1.71 -23.68
CA GLU A 110 -6.31 -3.16 -23.67
C GLU A 110 -7.20 -3.69 -22.53
N GLU A 111 -8.12 -4.59 -22.87
CA GLU A 111 -9.10 -5.07 -21.91
C GLU A 111 -8.44 -6.04 -20.95
N LYS A 112 -8.27 -5.60 -19.70
CA LYS A 112 -7.62 -6.36 -18.63
C LYS A 112 -8.64 -7.20 -17.87
N ALA A 113 -8.28 -8.42 -17.47
CA ALA A 113 -9.15 -9.28 -16.67
C ALA A 113 -9.41 -8.66 -15.29
N SER A 114 -10.67 -8.67 -14.83
CA SER A 114 -11.04 -8.19 -13.50
C SER A 114 -10.55 -9.12 -12.39
N TYR A 115 -10.16 -8.55 -11.25
CA TYR A 115 -9.79 -9.31 -10.04
C TYR A 115 -10.54 -8.81 -8.80
N CYS A 116 -10.66 -9.69 -7.81
CA CYS A 116 -11.30 -9.41 -6.53
C CYS A 116 -10.25 -9.10 -5.47
N VAL A 117 -10.57 -8.16 -4.59
CA VAL A 117 -9.78 -7.85 -3.39
C VAL A 117 -10.67 -7.97 -2.15
N TYR A 118 -10.22 -8.74 -1.17
CA TYR A 118 -10.92 -8.91 0.09
C TYR A 118 -10.29 -7.98 1.15
N LEU A 119 -11.09 -7.04 1.64
CA LEU A 119 -10.66 -5.92 2.45
C LEU A 119 -11.38 -5.93 3.79
N ARG A 120 -10.62 -5.93 4.89
CA ARG A 120 -11.14 -5.85 6.25
C ARG A 120 -11.26 -4.39 6.68
N VAL A 121 -12.49 -3.91 6.87
CA VAL A 121 -12.74 -2.52 7.30
C VAL A 121 -12.19 -2.29 8.71
N LYS A 122 -11.30 -1.30 8.87
CA LYS A 122 -10.74 -0.90 10.18
C LYS A 122 -11.38 0.35 10.73
N GLN A 123 -11.87 1.23 9.86
CA GLN A 123 -12.59 2.44 10.25
C GLN A 123 -13.62 2.80 9.19
N ALA A 124 -14.75 3.34 9.64
CA ALA A 124 -15.75 3.96 8.78
C ALA A 124 -16.34 5.18 9.51
N SER A 125 -16.47 6.27 8.78
CA SER A 125 -17.11 7.50 9.25
C SER A 125 -18.62 7.31 9.49
N ALA A 126 -19.21 8.13 10.35
CA ALA A 126 -20.65 8.08 10.65
C ALA A 126 -21.53 8.33 9.42
N ALA A 127 -21.05 9.13 8.45
CA ALA A 127 -21.74 9.45 7.21
C ALA A 127 -22.05 8.21 6.35
N CYS A 128 -21.32 7.11 6.55
CA CYS A 128 -21.61 5.86 5.84
C CYS A 128 -23.00 5.29 6.17
N LYS A 129 -23.60 5.65 7.31
CA LYS A 129 -24.96 5.23 7.69
C LYS A 129 -26.06 5.91 6.85
N LEU A 130 -25.75 6.94 6.07
CA LEU A 130 -26.74 7.75 5.35
C LEU A 130 -27.36 7.05 4.13
N LYS A 131 -26.68 6.06 3.53
CA LYS A 131 -27.22 5.26 2.41
C LYS A 131 -27.20 3.78 2.76
N LEU A 132 -28.22 3.05 2.30
CA LEU A 132 -28.40 1.64 2.63
C LEU A 132 -27.19 0.78 2.22
N TRP A 133 -26.63 1.02 1.03
CA TRP A 133 -25.49 0.26 0.53
C TRP A 133 -24.20 0.54 1.32
N SER A 134 -24.02 1.76 1.85
CA SER A 134 -22.81 2.16 2.58
C SER A 134 -22.92 1.93 4.08
N ALA A 135 -24.14 1.83 4.63
CA ALA A 135 -24.41 1.61 6.06
C ALA A 135 -23.77 0.33 6.60
N GLN A 136 -23.46 -0.55 5.66
CA GLN A 136 -22.93 -1.87 5.85
C GLN A 136 -21.41 -1.88 6.02
N LEU A 137 -20.71 -0.80 5.66
CA LEU A 137 -19.27 -0.62 5.82
C LEU A 137 -18.94 -0.34 7.29
N VAL A 138 -19.00 -1.38 8.12
CA VAL A 138 -18.76 -1.33 9.57
C VAL A 138 -17.42 -1.97 9.92
N ARG A 139 -16.87 -1.61 11.09
CA ARG A 139 -15.59 -2.13 11.58
C ARG A 139 -15.58 -3.66 11.60
N GLU A 140 -14.43 -4.24 11.22
CA GLU A 140 -14.15 -5.66 11.07
C GLU A 140 -14.99 -6.42 10.04
N ARG A 141 -15.83 -5.73 9.26
CA ARG A 141 -16.49 -6.36 8.11
C ARG A 141 -15.46 -6.66 7.02
N LEU A 142 -15.54 -7.88 6.49
CA LEU A 142 -14.86 -8.25 5.25
C LEU A 142 -15.71 -7.81 4.04
N VAL A 143 -15.14 -7.02 3.16
CA VAL A 143 -15.79 -6.50 1.95
C VAL A 143 -15.03 -7.02 0.74
N CYS A 144 -15.76 -7.56 -0.23
CA CYS A 144 -15.23 -7.88 -1.54
C CYS A 144 -15.30 -6.63 -2.42
N ALA A 145 -14.16 -6.23 -2.98
CA ALA A 145 -14.06 -5.13 -3.92
C ALA A 145 -13.58 -5.65 -5.27
N GLU A 146 -14.35 -5.40 -6.32
CA GLU A 146 -13.99 -5.78 -7.69
C GLU A 146 -13.21 -4.64 -8.37
N CYS A 147 -12.05 -4.99 -8.92
CA CYS A 147 -11.23 -4.10 -9.73
C CYS A 147 -11.40 -4.44 -11.21
N GLN A 148 -12.08 -3.56 -11.95
CA GLN A 148 -12.36 -3.71 -13.37
C GLN A 148 -11.31 -2.97 -14.23
N SER A 149 -11.15 -3.39 -15.48
CA SER A 149 -10.16 -2.86 -16.44
C SER A 149 -10.13 -1.32 -16.55
N ASP A 150 -11.29 -0.68 -16.48
CA ASP A 150 -11.42 0.78 -16.55
C ASP A 150 -10.82 1.49 -15.32
N ALA A 151 -10.92 0.87 -14.15
CA ALA A 151 -10.37 1.38 -12.88
C ALA A 151 -8.88 1.03 -12.69
N MET A 152 -8.36 0.08 -13.47
CA MET A 152 -6.95 -0.30 -13.40
C MET A 152 -6.04 0.79 -13.96
N SER A 153 -4.95 1.04 -13.25
CA SER A 153 -3.85 1.86 -13.74
C SER A 153 -3.00 1.12 -14.78
N LYS A 154 -1.84 1.69 -15.13
CA LYS A 154 -0.86 1.03 -16.02
C LYS A 154 -0.24 -0.23 -15.40
N SER A 155 -0.27 -0.37 -14.07
CA SER A 155 0.29 -1.51 -13.34
C SER A 155 -0.70 -2.66 -13.13
N ASP A 156 -1.83 -2.66 -13.85
CA ASP A 156 -2.90 -3.68 -13.73
C ASP A 156 -3.58 -3.71 -12.36
N ARG A 157 -3.46 -2.62 -11.59
CA ARG A 157 -4.01 -2.50 -10.24
C ARG A 157 -4.90 -1.29 -10.08
N CYS A 158 -5.93 -1.41 -9.26
CA CYS A 158 -6.79 -0.30 -8.85
C CYS A 158 -6.13 0.55 -7.76
N GLY A 159 -6.38 1.86 -7.81
CA GLY A 159 -5.94 2.79 -6.77
C GLY A 159 -6.53 2.41 -5.41
N GLY A 160 -5.66 2.33 -4.39
CA GLY A 160 -6.06 2.01 -3.00
C GLY A 160 -6.44 0.56 -2.76
N ASP A 161 -6.18 -0.34 -3.72
CA ASP A 161 -6.37 -1.78 -3.56
C ASP A 161 -5.48 -2.37 -2.45
N GLY A 162 -4.38 -1.68 -2.11
CA GLY A 162 -3.54 -1.94 -0.95
C GLY A 162 -2.55 -3.09 -1.10
N LEU A 163 -1.65 -3.22 -0.13
CA LEU A 163 -0.82 -4.41 0.07
C LEU A 163 -1.31 -5.17 1.30
N GLU A 164 -0.98 -6.45 1.35
CA GLU A 164 -1.26 -7.29 2.51
C GLU A 164 -0.68 -6.65 3.79
N SER A 165 -1.43 -6.71 4.88
CA SER A 165 -1.09 -6.12 6.19
C SER A 165 -0.91 -4.60 6.24
N THR A 166 -1.07 -3.88 5.13
CA THR A 166 -0.95 -2.41 5.08
C THR A 166 -2.33 -1.77 5.13
N ARG A 167 -2.50 -0.78 6.01
CA ARG A 167 -3.75 -0.02 6.11
C ARG A 167 -3.82 1.01 4.98
N THR A 168 -4.89 0.95 4.19
CA THR A 168 -5.19 1.92 3.14
C THR A 168 -6.54 2.60 3.38
N PHE A 169 -6.75 3.73 2.71
CA PHE A 169 -7.90 4.60 2.92
C PHE A 169 -8.86 4.53 1.74
N TRP A 170 -10.13 4.82 2.01
CA TRP A 170 -11.17 4.78 1.01
C TRP A 170 -12.22 5.86 1.21
N SER A 171 -12.92 6.21 0.12
CA SER A 171 -14.05 7.12 0.10
C SER A 171 -15.15 6.59 -0.82
N ALA A 172 -16.40 6.69 -0.38
CA ALA A 172 -17.56 6.34 -1.19
C ALA A 172 -17.90 7.50 -2.14
N ALA A 173 -17.72 7.28 -3.44
CA ALA A 173 -17.84 8.34 -4.44
C ALA A 173 -19.27 8.93 -4.51
N SER A 174 -20.30 8.13 -4.21
CA SER A 174 -21.71 8.55 -4.22
C SER A 174 -22.29 8.92 -2.85
N VAL A 175 -21.48 8.89 -1.78
CA VAL A 175 -21.93 9.19 -0.41
C VAL A 175 -20.98 10.22 0.22
N PRO A 176 -21.28 11.52 0.08
CA PRO A 176 -20.45 12.58 0.63
C PRO A 176 -20.14 12.36 2.11
N GLY A 177 -18.88 12.53 2.47
CA GLY A 177 -18.39 12.32 3.84
C GLY A 177 -18.25 10.86 4.25
N CYS A 178 -18.74 9.86 3.50
CA CYS A 178 -18.50 8.45 3.81
C CYS A 178 -17.10 8.03 3.35
N HIS A 179 -16.21 7.87 4.32
CA HIS A 179 -14.83 7.44 4.13
C HIS A 179 -14.38 6.55 5.29
N GLY A 180 -13.21 5.95 5.14
CA GLY A 180 -12.65 5.08 6.15
C GLY A 180 -11.30 4.51 5.77
N SER A 181 -10.96 3.40 6.42
CA SER A 181 -9.77 2.62 6.11
C SER A 181 -10.02 1.13 6.22
N TRP A 182 -9.22 0.35 5.51
CA TRP A 182 -9.24 -1.10 5.52
C TRP A 182 -7.82 -1.67 5.42
N VAL A 183 -7.70 -2.98 5.61
CA VAL A 183 -6.48 -3.74 5.34
C VAL A 183 -6.84 -4.86 4.37
N ARG A 184 -5.99 -5.12 3.37
CA ARG A 184 -6.16 -6.26 2.47
C ARG A 184 -5.87 -7.57 3.19
N GLU A 185 -6.79 -8.52 3.08
CA GLU A 185 -6.59 -9.90 3.53
C GLU A 185 -6.15 -10.81 2.38
N SER A 186 -6.74 -10.68 1.20
CA SER A 186 -6.37 -11.51 0.05
C SER A 186 -6.82 -10.89 -1.27
N SER A 187 -6.36 -11.47 -2.38
CA SER A 187 -6.83 -11.15 -3.73
C SER A 187 -6.99 -12.42 -4.54
N SER A 188 -7.96 -12.44 -5.46
CA SER A 188 -8.23 -13.57 -6.36
C SER A 188 -8.41 -13.09 -7.79
N GLU A 189 -7.79 -13.83 -8.72
CA GLU A 189 -8.10 -13.75 -10.15
C GLU A 189 -9.49 -14.39 -10.42
N GLY A 190 -10.15 -14.02 -11.52
CA GLY A 190 -11.48 -14.53 -11.87
C GLY A 190 -12.60 -14.04 -10.94
N CYS A 191 -12.80 -12.72 -10.87
CA CYS A 191 -13.60 -12.11 -9.82
C CYS A 191 -15.09 -12.52 -9.83
N ARG A 192 -15.58 -12.99 -8.68
CA ARG A 192 -17.01 -13.22 -8.39
C ARG A 192 -17.29 -12.84 -6.94
N CYS A 193 -17.63 -11.58 -6.72
CA CYS A 193 -17.98 -11.11 -5.39
C CYS A 193 -19.39 -11.57 -4.96
N PRO A 194 -19.62 -11.81 -3.66
CA PRO A 194 -20.97 -12.00 -3.12
C PRO A 194 -21.79 -10.70 -3.21
N PRO A 195 -23.12 -10.76 -3.00
CA PRO A 195 -23.95 -9.56 -2.85
C PRO A 195 -23.38 -8.62 -1.79
N TYR A 196 -23.65 -7.33 -1.95
CA TYR A 196 -23.14 -6.29 -1.06
C TYR A 196 -21.64 -6.03 -1.19
N SER A 197 -21.12 -6.25 -2.39
CA SER A 197 -19.76 -5.92 -2.75
C SER A 197 -19.64 -4.47 -3.22
N VAL A 198 -18.41 -4.03 -3.48
CA VAL A 198 -18.13 -2.69 -3.97
C VAL A 198 -17.26 -2.75 -5.22
N LEU A 199 -17.29 -1.69 -6.01
CA LEU A 199 -16.48 -1.53 -7.21
C LEU A 199 -15.46 -0.41 -6.99
N PHE A 200 -14.19 -0.67 -7.28
CA PHE A 200 -13.18 0.39 -7.38
C PHE A 200 -13.49 1.32 -8.54
N VAL A 201 -13.27 2.64 -8.39
CA VAL A 201 -13.49 3.63 -9.45
C VAL A 201 -12.38 4.59 -9.76
#